data_AF-A0A2Z2P5I4-F1
#
_entry.id   AF-A0A2Z2P5I4-F1
#
_cell.length_a   1.000
_cell.length_b   1.000
_cell.length_c   1.000
_cell.angle_alpha   90.00
_cell.angle_beta   90.00
_cell.angle_gamma   90.00
#
_symmetry.space_group_name_H-M   'P 1'
#
loop_
_entity.id
_entity.type
_entity.pdbx_description
1 polymer ?
#
loop_
_entity_poly.entity_id
_entity_poly.type
_entity_poly.pdbx_seq_one_letter_code
_entity_poly.pdbx_strand_id
1 'polypeptide(L)'
;MKNSPANSRAFDPAKTTLNDWAQLFVHGLAVVGVIFVYIQYEQNSTDTRVERTLLYVSEFRDQDTGVGLAQRDINDILWKNENNISQVAAIPEDDTRKAEIHQKMVFQWIDSSADSKSPLANSLNEMVSFMESLWVCVEESLCDESAAARFFSQYAARFERNFAPYIQNRMLYAPPYAHGLKGIAALDSDQ
;
A
#
# COMPACT_ATOMS: atom_id res chain seq x y z
N MET A 1 -56.13 58.37 42.79
CA MET A 1 -55.77 58.38 41.35
C MET A 1 -54.27 58.57 41.25
N LYS A 2 -53.52 57.52 40.88
CA LYS A 2 -52.05 57.53 40.71
C LYS A 2 -51.76 57.44 39.22
N ASN A 3 -51.23 58.51 38.63
CA ASN A 3 -50.84 58.54 37.22
C ASN A 3 -49.55 57.72 37.05
N SER A 4 -49.62 56.61 36.30
CA SER A 4 -48.42 55.90 35.83
C SER A 4 -47.80 56.68 34.67
N PRO A 5 -46.49 56.99 34.71
CA PRO A 5 -45.82 57.56 33.56
C PRO A 5 -45.68 56.49 32.47
N ALA A 6 -46.22 56.81 31.29
CA ALA A 6 -46.02 56.04 30.07
C ALA A 6 -44.54 56.07 29.68
N ASN A 7 -43.87 54.94 29.85
CA ASN A 7 -42.47 54.76 29.47
C ASN A 7 -42.40 54.53 27.96
N SER A 8 -42.25 55.61 27.19
CA SER A 8 -42.04 55.56 25.75
C SER A 8 -40.62 55.06 25.45
N ARG A 9 -40.47 53.74 25.31
CA ARG A 9 -39.26 53.15 24.74
C ARG A 9 -39.16 53.61 23.29
N ALA A 10 -38.33 54.61 23.04
CA ALA A 10 -37.95 55.01 21.69
C ALA A 10 -37.29 53.81 21.01
N PHE A 11 -37.96 53.30 19.97
CA PHE A 11 -37.41 52.26 19.10
C PHE A 11 -36.29 52.91 18.30
N ASP A 12 -35.05 52.51 18.54
CA ASP A 12 -33.86 53.07 17.90
C ASP A 12 -33.44 52.14 16.74
N PRO A 13 -33.90 52.40 15.50
CA PRO A 13 -33.74 51.48 14.37
C PRO A 13 -32.27 51.27 13.95
N ALA A 14 -31.36 52.12 14.42
CA ALA A 14 -29.93 52.01 14.16
C ALA A 14 -29.27 50.85 14.94
N LYS A 15 -29.85 50.43 16.07
CA LYS A 15 -29.29 49.35 16.91
C LYS A 15 -29.67 47.95 16.41
N THR A 16 -30.79 47.82 15.71
CA THR A 16 -31.25 46.54 15.15
C THR A 16 -30.42 46.14 13.93
N THR A 17 -30.10 47.09 13.05
CA THR A 17 -29.33 46.80 11.82
C THR A 17 -27.90 46.33 12.13
N LEU A 18 -27.23 46.94 13.11
CA LEU A 18 -25.87 46.58 13.50
C LEU A 18 -25.77 45.15 14.07
N ASN A 19 -26.79 44.72 14.83
CA ASN A 19 -26.84 43.38 15.40
C ASN A 19 -27.08 42.31 14.32
N ASP A 20 -27.94 42.59 13.34
CA ASP A 20 -28.24 41.66 12.24
C ASP A 20 -27.01 41.43 11.35
N TRP A 21 -26.24 42.48 11.04
CA TRP A 21 -24.98 42.37 10.32
C TRP A 21 -23.90 41.60 11.09
N ALA A 22 -23.80 41.83 12.40
CA ALA A 22 -22.90 41.07 13.26
C ALA A 22 -23.27 39.59 13.28
N GLN A 23 -24.56 39.26 13.37
CA GLN A 23 -25.04 37.88 13.35
C GLN A 23 -24.75 37.21 12.00
N LEU A 24 -25.01 37.87 10.87
CA LEU A 24 -24.67 37.34 9.55
C LEU A 24 -23.16 37.08 9.40
N PHE A 25 -22.31 37.96 9.90
CA PHE A 25 -20.87 37.79 9.84
C PHE A 25 -20.39 36.60 10.68
N VAL A 26 -20.91 36.43 11.89
CA VAL A 26 -20.60 35.29 12.75
C VAL A 26 -21.02 33.97 12.11
N HIS A 27 -22.22 33.91 11.52
CA HIS A 27 -22.67 32.71 10.80
C HIS A 27 -21.81 32.45 9.55
N GLY A 28 -21.44 33.50 8.82
CA GLY A 28 -20.53 33.40 7.68
C GLY A 28 -19.17 32.83 8.08
N LEU A 29 -18.57 33.34 9.16
CA LEU A 29 -17.31 32.81 9.68
C LEU A 29 -17.41 31.36 10.18
N ALA A 30 -18.53 31.00 10.82
CA ALA A 30 -18.75 29.63 11.25
C ALA A 30 -18.80 28.65 10.06
N VAL A 31 -19.49 29.03 8.97
CA VAL A 31 -19.54 28.23 7.73
C VAL A 31 -18.16 28.09 7.09
N VAL A 32 -17.41 29.20 6.99
CA VAL A 32 -16.03 29.17 6.47
C VAL A 32 -15.14 28.27 7.34
N GLY A 33 -15.28 28.33 8.66
CA GLY A 33 -14.55 27.48 9.60
C GLY A 33 -14.85 25.98 9.38
N VAL A 34 -16.11 25.61 9.18
CA VAL A 34 -16.51 24.21 8.90
C VAL A 34 -15.90 23.73 7.58
N ILE A 35 -15.96 24.54 6.52
CA ILE A 35 -15.37 24.21 5.21
C ILE A 35 -13.85 24.04 5.35
N PHE A 36 -13.18 24.92 6.09
CA PHE A 36 -11.74 24.85 6.32
C PHE A 36 -11.33 23.59 7.08
N VAL A 37 -12.07 23.20 8.13
CA VAL A 37 -11.83 21.95 8.86
C VAL A 37 -12.01 20.73 7.97
N TYR A 38 -13.02 20.73 7.09
CA TYR A 38 -13.24 19.66 6.13
C TYR A 38 -12.05 19.51 5.17
N ILE A 39 -11.57 20.61 4.59
CA ILE A 39 -10.42 20.60 3.67
C ILE A 39 -9.15 20.10 4.38
N GLN A 40 -8.88 20.56 5.61
CA GLN A 40 -7.72 20.08 6.36
C GLN A 40 -7.80 18.59 6.69
N TYR A 41 -8.99 18.08 6.97
CA TYR A 41 -9.19 16.66 7.25
C TYR A 41 -8.82 15.79 6.04
N GLU A 42 -9.22 16.19 4.82
CA GLU A 42 -8.86 15.47 3.59
C GLU A 42 -7.34 15.49 3.36
N GLN A 43 -6.69 16.65 3.50
CA GLN A 43 -5.23 16.77 3.34
C GLN A 43 -4.48 15.90 4.35
N ASN A 44 -4.87 15.95 5.61
CA ASN A 44 -4.23 15.17 6.67
C ASN A 44 -4.38 13.66 6.47
N SER A 45 -5.50 13.19 5.90
CA SER A 45 -5.69 11.78 5.59
C SER A 45 -4.78 11.29 4.45
N THR A 46 -4.57 12.14 3.43
CA THR A 46 -3.66 11.84 2.32
C THR A 46 -2.22 11.77 2.80
N ASP A 47 -1.77 12.75 3.59
CA ASP A 47 -0.40 12.76 4.15
C ASP A 47 -0.15 11.53 5.03
N THR A 48 -1.14 11.14 5.85
CA THR A 48 -1.05 9.94 6.71
C THR A 48 -0.94 8.65 5.88
N ARG A 49 -1.67 8.53 4.77
CA ARG A 49 -1.60 7.37 3.87
C ARG A 49 -0.24 7.26 3.20
N VAL A 50 0.30 8.38 2.73
CA VAL A 50 1.64 8.44 2.13
C VAL A 50 2.68 8.07 3.18
N GLU A 51 2.62 8.62 4.38
CA GLU A 51 3.54 8.29 5.49
C GLU A 51 3.52 6.79 5.81
N ARG A 52 2.33 6.17 5.93
CA ARG A 52 2.21 4.72 6.16
C ARG A 52 2.80 3.89 5.03
N THR A 53 2.64 4.32 3.78
CA THR A 53 3.25 3.64 2.64
C THR A 53 4.78 3.77 2.68
N LEU A 54 5.29 4.93 3.10
CA LEU A 54 6.72 5.15 3.28
C LEU A 54 7.31 4.27 4.39
N LEU A 55 6.53 3.84 5.39
CA LEU A 55 6.98 2.85 6.37
C LEU A 55 7.29 1.51 5.69
N TYR A 56 6.40 1.00 4.83
CA TYR A 56 6.66 -0.20 4.04
C TYR A 56 7.87 -0.03 3.11
N VAL A 57 8.03 1.14 2.48
CA VAL A 57 9.21 1.43 1.65
C VAL A 57 10.49 1.43 2.49
N SER A 58 10.45 1.99 3.70
CA SER A 58 11.60 1.99 4.61
C SER A 58 11.95 0.58 5.06
N GLU A 59 10.96 -0.22 5.44
CA GLU A 59 11.15 -1.60 5.87
C GLU A 59 11.70 -2.47 4.73
N PHE A 60 11.19 -2.28 3.51
CA PHE A 60 11.64 -2.98 2.32
C PHE A 60 13.08 -2.64 1.91
N ARG A 61 13.55 -1.42 2.22
CA ARG A 61 14.90 -0.95 1.88
C ARG A 61 15.93 -1.23 2.96
N ASP A 62 15.47 -1.35 4.21
CA ASP A 62 16.32 -1.68 5.34
C ASP A 62 16.77 -3.15 5.24
N GLN A 63 18.07 -3.38 5.22
CA GLN A 63 18.65 -4.72 5.06
C GLN A 63 18.60 -5.56 6.34
N ASP A 64 18.28 -4.93 7.47
CA ASP A 64 18.22 -5.58 8.78
C ASP A 64 16.79 -6.05 9.15
N THR A 65 15.79 -5.73 8.33
CA THR A 65 14.39 -6.20 8.50
C THR A 65 14.20 -7.60 7.92
N GLY A 66 13.10 -8.28 8.30
CA GLY A 66 12.77 -9.60 7.77
C GLY A 66 12.69 -9.63 6.24
N VAL A 67 11.99 -8.65 5.65
CA VAL A 67 11.87 -8.48 4.20
C VAL A 67 13.20 -8.12 3.53
N GLY A 68 14.05 -7.30 4.16
CA GLY A 68 15.37 -6.95 3.63
C GLY A 68 16.33 -8.14 3.59
N LEU A 69 16.34 -8.94 4.66
CA LEU A 69 17.09 -10.21 4.72
C LEU A 69 16.57 -11.19 3.66
N ALA A 70 15.26 -11.29 3.51
CA ALA A 70 14.64 -12.14 2.50
C ALA A 70 15.04 -11.76 1.07
N GLN A 71 15.01 -10.45 0.74
CA GLN A 71 15.49 -9.96 -0.55
C GLN A 71 16.95 -10.31 -0.80
N ARG A 72 17.81 -10.14 0.22
CA ARG A 72 19.23 -10.45 0.09
C ARG A 72 19.44 -11.93 -0.22
N ASP A 73 18.75 -12.82 0.48
CA ASP A 73 18.85 -14.26 0.27
C ASP A 73 18.34 -14.68 -1.12
N ILE A 74 17.22 -14.08 -1.56
CA ILE A 74 16.68 -14.29 -2.90
C ILE A 74 17.68 -13.83 -3.96
N ASN A 75 18.21 -12.61 -3.81
CA ASN A 75 19.18 -12.05 -4.75
C ASN A 75 20.47 -12.88 -4.78
N ASP A 76 20.99 -13.31 -3.64
CA ASP A 76 22.19 -14.16 -3.56
C ASP A 76 21.99 -15.49 -4.31
N ILE A 77 20.82 -16.11 -4.18
CA ILE A 77 20.51 -17.34 -4.92
C ILE A 77 20.37 -17.08 -6.42
N LEU A 78 19.71 -15.99 -6.82
CA LEU A 78 19.62 -15.61 -8.23
C LEU A 78 21.00 -15.34 -8.83
N TRP A 79 21.87 -14.61 -8.12
CA TRP A 79 23.24 -14.34 -8.53
C TRP A 79 24.08 -15.61 -8.64
N LYS A 80 24.03 -16.50 -7.64
CA LYS A 80 24.73 -17.79 -7.68
C LYS A 80 24.30 -18.68 -8.85
N ASN A 81 23.09 -18.46 -9.37
CA ASN A 81 22.51 -19.24 -10.46
C ASN A 81 22.35 -18.46 -11.77
N GLU A 82 23.02 -17.32 -11.93
CA GLU A 82 22.90 -16.45 -13.12
C GLU A 82 23.15 -17.21 -14.44
N ASN A 83 24.13 -18.11 -14.46
CA ASN A 83 24.43 -18.94 -15.63
C ASN A 83 23.27 -19.90 -15.98
N ASN A 84 22.59 -20.46 -14.99
CA ASN A 84 21.42 -21.32 -15.22
C ASN A 84 20.23 -20.47 -15.70
N ILE A 85 20.04 -19.29 -15.11
CA ILE A 85 18.96 -18.36 -15.47
C ILE A 85 19.14 -17.88 -16.92
N SER A 86 20.35 -17.49 -17.33
CA SER A 86 20.63 -17.04 -18.70
C SER A 86 20.42 -18.14 -19.74
N GLN A 87 20.74 -19.40 -19.41
CA GLN A 87 20.42 -20.55 -20.27
C GLN A 87 18.92 -20.73 -20.46
N VAL A 88 18.13 -20.61 -19.39
CA VAL A 88 16.66 -20.69 -19.47
C VAL A 88 16.08 -19.49 -20.22
N ALA A 89 16.65 -18.29 -20.01
CA ALA A 89 16.21 -17.07 -20.69
C ALA A 89 16.45 -17.10 -22.20
N ALA A 90 17.47 -17.82 -22.66
CA ALA A 90 17.76 -18.02 -24.09
C ALA A 90 16.76 -18.95 -24.79
N ILE A 91 15.93 -19.70 -24.04
CA ILE A 91 14.89 -20.55 -24.61
C ILE A 91 13.73 -19.66 -25.09
N PRO A 92 13.22 -19.85 -26.33
CA PRO A 92 12.03 -19.16 -26.83
C PRO A 92 10.84 -19.26 -25.88
N GLU A 93 10.07 -18.19 -25.74
CA GLU A 93 8.90 -18.14 -24.82
C GLU A 93 7.79 -19.14 -25.20
N ASP A 94 7.67 -19.50 -26.49
CA ASP A 94 6.70 -20.45 -27.01
C ASP A 94 7.10 -21.93 -26.78
N ASP A 95 8.33 -22.19 -26.33
CA ASP A 95 8.79 -23.54 -26.04
C ASP A 95 8.30 -23.99 -24.66
N THR A 96 7.39 -24.98 -24.64
CA THR A 96 6.83 -25.56 -23.41
C THR A 96 7.90 -26.10 -22.45
N ARG A 97 9.09 -26.45 -22.95
CA ARG A 97 10.21 -26.90 -22.12
C ARG A 97 10.76 -25.80 -21.23
N LYS A 98 10.64 -24.53 -21.62
CA LYS A 98 11.08 -23.39 -20.81
C LYS A 98 10.41 -23.40 -19.44
N ALA A 99 9.08 -23.57 -19.42
CA ALA A 99 8.31 -23.64 -18.18
C ALA A 99 8.71 -24.85 -17.31
N GLU A 100 8.92 -26.02 -17.92
CA GLU A 100 9.35 -27.23 -17.19
C GLU A 100 10.76 -27.07 -16.58
N ILE A 101 11.71 -26.53 -17.34
CA ILE A 101 13.08 -26.29 -16.86
C ILE A 101 13.07 -25.22 -15.77
N HIS A 102 12.32 -24.13 -15.96
CA HIS A 102 12.15 -23.08 -14.96
C HIS A 102 11.57 -23.64 -13.66
N GLN A 103 10.53 -24.47 -13.73
CA GLN A 103 9.94 -25.14 -12.59
C GLN A 103 10.97 -26.01 -11.85
N LYS A 104 11.68 -26.89 -12.56
CA LYS A 104 12.70 -27.77 -11.96
C LYS A 104 13.80 -26.96 -11.28
N MET A 105 14.24 -25.87 -11.92
CA MET A 105 15.28 -24.99 -11.40
C MET A 105 14.82 -24.29 -10.10
N VAL A 106 13.60 -23.73 -10.07
CA VAL A 106 13.06 -23.08 -8.86
C VAL A 106 12.94 -24.08 -7.70
N PHE A 107 12.41 -25.28 -7.94
CA PHE A 107 12.32 -26.32 -6.89
C PHE A 107 13.69 -26.80 -6.44
N GLN A 108 14.65 -26.95 -7.36
CA GLN A 108 16.01 -27.29 -6.99
C GLN A 108 16.63 -26.23 -6.07
N TRP A 109 16.43 -24.94 -6.34
CA TRP A 109 16.93 -23.88 -5.45
C TRP A 109 16.31 -23.96 -4.07
N ILE A 110 15.01 -24.24 -4.00
CA ILE A 110 14.29 -24.41 -2.74
C ILE A 110 14.80 -25.64 -1.98
N ASP A 111 14.95 -26.79 -2.65
CA ASP A 111 15.31 -28.06 -2.00
C ASP A 111 16.82 -28.19 -1.70
N SER A 112 17.67 -27.40 -2.36
CA SER A 112 19.14 -27.49 -2.23
C SER A 112 19.72 -27.08 -0.87
N SER A 113 18.90 -26.59 0.05
CA SER A 113 19.31 -26.28 1.42
C SER A 113 19.45 -27.57 2.24
N ALA A 114 20.68 -27.92 2.61
CA ALA A 114 20.99 -29.16 3.33
C ALA A 114 20.37 -29.27 4.74
N ASP A 115 19.77 -28.19 5.27
CA ASP A 115 19.12 -28.17 6.57
C ASP A 115 17.59 -28.21 6.43
N SER A 116 16.93 -28.88 7.39
CA SER A 116 15.49 -29.18 7.50
C SER A 116 14.48 -28.03 7.30
N LYS A 117 14.93 -26.81 6.98
CA LYS A 117 14.12 -25.69 6.47
C LYS A 117 14.93 -24.94 5.42
N SER A 118 14.41 -24.84 4.20
CA SER A 118 15.04 -24.05 3.15
C SER A 118 15.07 -22.57 3.50
N PRO A 119 16.26 -21.94 3.62
CA PRO A 119 16.37 -20.50 3.80
C PRO A 119 15.62 -19.75 2.70
N LEU A 120 15.70 -20.21 1.45
CA LEU A 120 14.96 -19.60 0.35
C LEU A 120 13.46 -19.71 0.52
N ALA A 121 12.92 -20.88 0.91
CA ALA A 121 11.48 -21.01 1.12
C ALA A 121 10.97 -20.05 2.21
N ASN A 122 11.74 -19.86 3.29
CA ASN A 122 11.40 -18.90 4.34
C ASN A 122 11.43 -17.47 3.78
N SER A 123 12.47 -17.10 3.04
CA SER A 123 12.60 -15.77 2.42
C SER A 123 11.49 -15.51 1.40
N LEU A 124 11.09 -16.50 0.61
CA LEU A 124 9.94 -16.38 -0.31
C LEU A 124 8.63 -16.18 0.46
N ASN A 125 8.40 -16.91 1.55
CA ASN A 125 7.21 -16.72 2.38
C ASN A 125 7.19 -15.36 3.07
N GLU A 126 8.35 -14.87 3.53
CA GLU A 126 8.49 -13.54 4.13
C GLU A 126 8.12 -12.45 3.11
N MET A 127 8.65 -12.54 1.89
CA MET A 127 8.30 -11.61 0.81
C MET A 127 6.80 -11.64 0.46
N VAL A 128 6.21 -12.83 0.38
CA VAL A 128 4.76 -12.96 0.14
C VAL A 128 3.98 -12.33 1.31
N SER A 129 4.34 -12.63 2.55
CA SER A 129 3.68 -12.06 3.75
C SER A 129 3.78 -10.54 3.80
N PHE A 130 4.94 -9.98 3.45
CA PHE A 130 5.13 -8.53 3.34
C PHE A 130 4.15 -7.93 2.31
N MET A 131 4.03 -8.55 1.14
CA MET A 131 3.12 -8.07 0.09
C MET A 131 1.64 -8.24 0.47
N GLU A 132 1.27 -9.29 1.20
CA GLU A 132 -0.08 -9.44 1.78
C GLU A 132 -0.39 -8.29 2.74
N SER A 133 0.54 -7.95 3.64
CA SER A 133 0.35 -6.85 4.59
C SER A 133 0.21 -5.50 3.89
N LEU A 134 1.05 -5.25 2.88
CA LEU A 134 0.96 -4.05 2.06
C LEU A 134 -0.37 -3.98 1.30
N TRP A 135 -0.80 -5.09 0.70
CA TRP A 135 -2.07 -5.17 -0.01
C TRP A 135 -3.25 -4.83 0.89
N VAL A 136 -3.34 -5.44 2.07
CA VAL A 136 -4.41 -5.11 3.05
C VAL A 136 -4.37 -3.62 3.41
N CYS A 137 -3.18 -3.03 3.56
CA CYS A 137 -3.07 -1.59 3.82
C CYS A 137 -3.63 -0.73 2.67
N VAL A 138 -3.40 -1.13 1.42
CA VAL A 138 -3.92 -0.43 0.23
C VAL A 138 -5.43 -0.65 0.09
N GLU A 139 -5.90 -1.90 0.18
CA GLU A 139 -7.31 -2.28 0.03
C GLU A 139 -8.21 -1.59 1.06
N GLU A 140 -7.77 -1.53 2.33
CA GLU A 140 -8.48 -0.83 3.40
C GLU A 140 -8.29 0.71 3.34
N SER A 141 -7.66 1.21 2.27
CA SER A 141 -7.38 2.62 2.04
C SER A 141 -6.65 3.26 3.23
N LEU A 142 -5.73 2.51 3.85
CA LEU A 142 -4.84 2.96 4.94
C LEU A 142 -3.48 3.42 4.42
N CYS A 143 -3.06 2.90 3.26
CA CYS A 143 -1.89 3.29 2.49
C CYS A 143 -2.30 4.06 1.22
N ASP A 144 -1.37 4.77 0.62
CA ASP A 144 -1.53 5.46 -0.65
C ASP A 144 -1.28 4.49 -1.81
N GLU A 145 -2.33 4.20 -2.57
CA GLU A 145 -2.29 3.25 -3.68
C GLU A 145 -1.31 3.66 -4.77
N SER A 146 -1.24 4.96 -5.11
CA SER A 146 -0.35 5.44 -6.16
C SER A 146 1.13 5.28 -5.77
N ALA A 147 1.48 5.60 -4.53
CA ALA A 147 2.82 5.39 -4.01
C ALA A 147 3.16 3.90 -3.95
N ALA A 148 2.23 3.05 -3.46
CA ALA A 148 2.44 1.60 -3.43
C ALA A 148 2.65 1.02 -4.84
N ALA A 149 1.83 1.42 -5.81
CA ALA A 149 1.95 1.02 -7.21
C ALA A 149 3.32 1.40 -7.78
N ARG A 150 3.75 2.65 -7.63
CA ARG A 150 5.03 3.12 -8.18
C ARG A 150 6.25 2.41 -7.60
N PHE A 151 6.21 2.03 -6.32
CA PHE A 151 7.34 1.39 -5.66
C PHE A 151 7.35 -0.13 -5.80
N PHE A 152 6.19 -0.79 -5.68
CA PHE A 152 6.13 -2.23 -5.45
C PHE A 152 5.58 -3.04 -6.62
N SER A 153 4.76 -2.47 -7.51
CA SER A 153 4.06 -3.24 -8.56
C SER A 153 5.01 -4.01 -9.48
N GLN A 154 6.02 -3.34 -10.04
CA GLN A 154 6.98 -3.96 -10.94
C GLN A 154 7.83 -5.03 -10.25
N TYR A 155 8.17 -4.80 -8.98
CA TYR A 155 8.87 -5.77 -8.16
C TYR A 155 7.98 -7.00 -7.90
N ALA A 156 6.73 -6.79 -7.47
CA ALA A 156 5.75 -7.83 -7.21
C ALA A 156 5.49 -8.68 -8.47
N ALA A 157 5.27 -8.05 -9.62
CA ALA A 157 5.07 -8.74 -10.89
C ALA A 157 6.29 -9.58 -11.31
N ARG A 158 7.51 -9.06 -11.11
CA ARG A 158 8.74 -9.82 -11.38
C ARG A 158 8.91 -10.98 -10.40
N PHE A 159 8.65 -10.74 -9.12
CA PHE A 159 8.72 -11.75 -8.07
C PHE A 159 7.72 -12.87 -8.35
N GLU A 160 6.47 -12.55 -8.68
CA GLU A 160 5.44 -13.51 -9.06
C GLU A 160 5.88 -14.35 -10.26
N ARG A 161 6.36 -13.73 -11.35
CA ARG A 161 6.81 -14.49 -12.54
C ARG A 161 7.98 -15.42 -12.24
N ASN A 162 8.99 -14.94 -11.52
CA ASN A 162 10.21 -15.71 -11.23
C ASN A 162 9.91 -16.89 -10.30
N PHE A 163 8.97 -16.75 -9.37
CA PHE A 163 8.65 -17.77 -8.37
C PHE A 163 7.26 -18.40 -8.57
N ALA A 164 6.67 -18.23 -9.75
CA ALA A 164 5.35 -18.76 -10.09
C ALA A 164 5.21 -20.27 -9.79
N PRO A 165 6.19 -21.15 -10.12
CA PRO A 165 6.08 -22.57 -9.81
C PRO A 165 5.95 -22.86 -8.32
N TYR A 166 6.68 -22.12 -7.47
CA TYR A 166 6.59 -22.24 -6.02
C TYR A 166 5.25 -21.72 -5.50
N ILE A 167 4.84 -20.51 -5.93
CA ILE A 167 3.59 -19.88 -5.53
C ILE A 167 2.39 -20.77 -5.89
N GLN A 168 2.34 -21.29 -7.13
CA GLN A 168 1.28 -22.17 -7.60
C GLN A 168 1.22 -23.47 -6.79
N ASN A 169 2.37 -24.07 -6.46
CA ASN A 169 2.40 -25.26 -5.61
C ASN A 169 1.86 -24.98 -4.20
N ARG A 170 2.20 -23.84 -3.61
CA ARG A 170 1.67 -23.41 -2.30
C ARG A 170 0.15 -23.17 -2.33
N MET A 171 -0.37 -22.59 -3.42
CA MET A 171 -1.80 -22.36 -3.61
C MET A 171 -2.64 -23.65 -3.62
N LEU A 172 -2.06 -24.80 -3.98
CA LEU A 172 -2.76 -26.10 -3.91
C LEU A 172 -3.15 -26.48 -2.46
N TYR A 173 -2.38 -26.01 -1.47
CA TYR A 173 -2.59 -26.32 -0.06
C TYR A 173 -3.14 -25.12 0.74
N ALA A 174 -2.86 -23.90 0.27
CA ALA A 174 -3.35 -22.66 0.84
C ALA A 174 -3.87 -21.76 -0.30
N PRO A 175 -5.15 -21.92 -0.72
CA PRO A 175 -5.71 -21.17 -1.85
C PRO A 175 -5.53 -19.64 -1.83
N PRO A 176 -5.61 -18.94 -0.67
CA PRO A 176 -5.40 -17.48 -0.64
C PRO A 176 -3.92 -17.06 -0.66
N TYR A 177 -2.97 -18.00 -0.75
CA TYR A 177 -1.55 -17.68 -0.74
C TYR A 177 -1.17 -16.78 -1.93
N ALA A 178 -0.45 -15.69 -1.65
CA ALA A 178 0.00 -14.70 -2.61
C ALA A 178 -1.13 -13.92 -3.31
N HIS A 179 -2.29 -13.81 -2.67
CA HIS A 179 -3.38 -12.93 -3.10
C HIS A 179 -2.93 -11.47 -3.13
N GLY A 180 -2.37 -10.97 -2.03
CA GLY A 180 -1.89 -9.59 -1.93
C GLY A 180 -0.69 -9.31 -2.83
N LEU A 181 0.20 -10.28 -3.04
CA LEU A 181 1.26 -10.17 -4.06
C LEU A 181 0.67 -9.89 -5.45
N LYS A 182 -0.37 -10.63 -5.85
CA LYS A 182 -1.05 -10.44 -7.14
C LYS A 182 -1.80 -9.11 -7.20
N GLY A 183 -2.44 -8.71 -6.11
CA GLY A 183 -3.10 -7.41 -6.00
C GLY A 183 -2.11 -6.27 -6.22
N ILE A 184 -0.96 -6.29 -5.53
CA ILE A 184 0.10 -5.28 -5.69
C ILE A 184 0.69 -5.30 -7.11
N ALA A 185 0.90 -6.48 -7.70
CA ALA A 185 1.39 -6.61 -9.07
C ALA A 185 0.42 -6.03 -10.10
N ALA A 186 -0.89 -6.05 -9.83
CA ALA A 186 -1.94 -5.52 -10.70
C ALA A 186 -2.15 -3.99 -10.58
N LEU A 187 -1.63 -3.32 -9.54
CA LEU A 187 -1.86 -1.88 -9.36
C LEU A 187 -1.32 -1.00 -10.51
N ASP A 188 -0.34 -1.48 -11.29
CA ASP A 188 0.23 -0.73 -12.43
C ASP A 188 -0.55 -0.94 -13.73
N SER A 189 -1.41 -1.97 -13.82
CA SER A 189 -2.15 -2.24 -15.07
C SER A 189 -3.34 -1.31 -15.29
N ASP A 190 -3.71 -0.53 -14.29
CA ASP A 190 -4.90 0.33 -14.29
C ASP A 190 -4.58 1.81 -14.60
N GLN A 191 -3.30 2.14 -14.85
CA GLN A 191 -2.84 3.48 -15.25
C GLN A 191 -2.51 3.57 -16.75
#